data_AF-A0A3M1BYV3-F1
#
_entry.id   AF-A0A3M1BYV3-F1
#
_cell.length_a   1.000
_cell.length_b   1.000
_cell.length_c   1.000
_cell.angle_alpha   90.00
_cell.angle_beta   90.00
_cell.angle_gamma   90.00
#
_symmetry.space_group_name_H-M   'P 1'
#
loop_
_entity.id
_entity.type
_entity.pdbx_description
1 polymer ?
#
loop_
_entity_poly.entity_id
_entity_poly.type
_entity_poly.pdbx_seq_one_letter_code
_entity_poly.pdbx_strand_id
1 'polypeptide(L)'
;GVGYAPLDSLEKAVFEAERFLNSEEIKREHPEIGEDIKVMGVRIRNKFRLTIALAFVGKYIKDIEDYFQKKEEVHRKVKKRVEEAVGKEVEVFINTADSRENSSVYITVTGTSAEQGDDGQVGRGNRVNGLITPYRPMSLEAAAGKNPISHIGKIYNRVANLIAQRVVKEIEEVEESYCYIVSQIGKPINEPQVLDVSVRSKKDLSMLEPLVKKIAQEELERMPDVWKGFVEGLYPVA
;
A
#
# COMPACT_ATOMS: atom_id res chain seq x y z
N GLY A 1 7.48 10.02 11.97
CA GLY A 1 6.96 9.54 10.68
C GLY A 1 8.05 8.81 9.95
N VAL A 2 7.68 7.82 9.14
CA VAL A 2 8.58 7.02 8.34
C VAL A 2 8.02 6.92 6.92
N GLY A 3 8.88 7.04 5.92
CA GLY A 3 8.54 6.85 4.52
C GLY A 3 9.73 6.30 3.75
N TYR A 4 9.46 5.64 2.63
CA TYR A 4 10.51 5.13 1.76
C TYR A 4 10.03 5.11 0.30
N ALA A 5 11.01 5.08 -0.61
CA ALA A 5 10.77 4.92 -2.04
C ALA A 5 11.99 4.29 -2.71
N PRO A 6 11.83 3.68 -3.90
CA PRO A 6 10.55 3.27 -4.48
C PRO A 6 9.96 2.04 -3.75
N LEU A 7 8.75 1.64 -4.12
CA LEU A 7 8.28 0.29 -3.83
C LEU A 7 9.14 -0.71 -4.61
N ASP A 8 9.56 -1.80 -3.96
CA ASP A 8 10.22 -2.92 -4.63
C ASP A 8 9.24 -3.70 -5.51
N SER A 9 9.75 -4.65 -6.28
CA SER A 9 8.91 -5.44 -7.19
C SER A 9 7.82 -6.25 -6.47
N LEU A 10 8.03 -6.71 -5.22
CA LEU A 10 7.00 -7.46 -4.49
C LEU A 10 5.94 -6.51 -3.93
N GLU A 11 6.37 -5.41 -3.33
CA GLU A 11 5.52 -4.33 -2.81
C GLU A 11 4.61 -3.80 -3.92
N LYS A 12 5.17 -3.55 -5.11
CA LYS A 12 4.40 -3.16 -6.30
C LYS A 12 3.41 -4.24 -6.73
N ALA A 13 3.81 -5.51 -6.79
CA ALA A 13 2.89 -6.60 -7.17
C ALA A 13 1.68 -6.68 -6.24
N VAL A 14 1.91 -6.61 -4.91
CA VAL A 14 0.86 -6.65 -3.88
C VAL A 14 -0.06 -5.45 -4.00
N PHE A 15 0.51 -4.25 -4.11
CA PHE A 15 -0.25 -3.00 -4.22
C PHE A 15 -1.13 -2.98 -5.48
N GLU A 16 -0.56 -3.35 -6.63
CA GLU A 16 -1.27 -3.37 -7.91
C GLU A 16 -2.37 -4.44 -7.95
N ALA A 17 -2.18 -5.60 -7.30
CA ALA A 17 -3.19 -6.65 -7.25
C ALA A 17 -4.48 -6.17 -6.56
N GLU A 18 -4.36 -5.55 -5.39
CA GLU A 18 -5.52 -5.03 -4.65
C GLU A 18 -6.17 -3.87 -5.39
N ARG A 19 -5.38 -2.89 -5.85
CA ARG A 19 -5.88 -1.73 -6.61
C ARG A 19 -6.60 -2.14 -7.88
N PHE A 20 -6.09 -3.14 -8.58
CA PHE A 20 -6.74 -3.67 -9.76
C PHE A 20 -8.08 -4.32 -9.41
N LEU A 21 -8.09 -5.24 -8.45
CA LEU A 21 -9.31 -5.97 -8.07
C LEU A 21 -10.39 -5.05 -7.47
N ASN A 22 -10.00 -3.95 -6.84
CA ASN A 22 -10.91 -2.91 -6.35
C ASN A 22 -11.12 -1.73 -7.32
N SER A 23 -10.68 -1.85 -8.57
CA SER A 23 -10.93 -0.83 -9.58
C SER A 23 -12.36 -0.89 -10.13
N GLU A 24 -12.88 0.29 -10.51
CA GLU A 24 -14.18 0.41 -11.17
C GLU A 24 -14.27 -0.41 -12.47
N GLU A 25 -13.15 -0.53 -13.20
CA GLU A 25 -13.09 -1.27 -14.45
C GLU A 25 -13.38 -2.76 -14.25
N ILE A 26 -12.63 -3.41 -13.35
CA ILE A 26 -12.80 -4.85 -13.14
C ILE A 26 -14.13 -5.16 -12.45
N LYS A 27 -14.61 -4.31 -11.54
CA LYS A 27 -15.88 -4.53 -10.84
C LYS A 27 -17.09 -4.38 -11.76
N ARG A 28 -16.99 -3.59 -12.84
CA ARG A 28 -18.03 -3.55 -13.88
C ARG A 28 -18.09 -4.83 -14.69
N GLU A 29 -16.93 -5.43 -14.97
CA GLU A 29 -16.83 -6.69 -15.71
C GLU A 29 -17.18 -7.90 -14.84
N HIS A 30 -16.72 -7.90 -13.59
CA HIS A 30 -16.89 -8.94 -12.60
C HIS A 30 -17.57 -8.37 -11.34
N PRO A 31 -18.89 -8.14 -11.39
CA PRO A 31 -19.63 -7.57 -10.26
C PRO A 31 -19.67 -8.49 -9.04
N GLU A 32 -19.33 -9.78 -9.20
CA GLU A 32 -19.15 -10.70 -8.09
C GLU A 32 -17.94 -10.39 -7.18
N ILE A 33 -16.99 -9.54 -7.60
CA ILE A 33 -15.82 -9.17 -6.78
C ILE A 33 -16.28 -8.22 -5.67
N GLY A 34 -16.24 -8.68 -4.42
CA GLY A 34 -16.48 -7.85 -3.23
C GLY A 34 -15.34 -6.85 -2.97
N GLU A 35 -15.54 -5.92 -2.04
CA GLU A 35 -14.55 -4.91 -1.66
C GLU A 35 -13.47 -5.45 -0.70
N ASP A 36 -13.78 -6.53 0.01
CA ASP A 36 -12.90 -7.14 1.00
C ASP A 36 -11.88 -8.07 0.34
N ILE A 37 -10.70 -7.49 0.14
CA ILE A 37 -9.58 -8.11 -0.55
C ILE A 37 -8.33 -7.97 0.30
N LYS A 38 -7.74 -9.10 0.67
CA LYS A 38 -6.45 -9.16 1.33
C LYS A 38 -5.44 -9.84 0.43
N VAL A 39 -4.42 -9.10 0.04
CA VAL A 39 -3.29 -9.61 -0.75
C VAL A 39 -2.07 -9.78 0.15
N MET A 40 -1.54 -10.99 0.20
CA MET A 40 -0.30 -11.32 0.87
C MET A 40 0.75 -11.71 -0.17
N GLY A 41 1.89 -11.03 -0.17
CA GLY A 41 3.02 -11.34 -1.06
C GLY A 41 4.19 -11.96 -0.31
N VAL A 42 4.76 -13.03 -0.87
CA VAL A 42 6.01 -13.63 -0.42
C VAL A 42 6.96 -13.76 -1.60
N ARG A 43 8.23 -13.37 -1.38
CA ARG A 43 9.29 -13.53 -2.38
C ARG A 43 10.43 -14.36 -1.82
N ILE A 44 10.76 -15.44 -2.52
CA ILE A 44 11.96 -16.25 -2.25
C ILE A 44 12.88 -16.11 -3.45
N ARG A 45 13.97 -15.33 -3.30
CA ARG A 45 14.86 -14.94 -4.40
C ARG A 45 14.07 -14.27 -5.52
N ASN A 46 13.92 -14.94 -6.66
CA ASN A 46 13.21 -14.48 -7.86
C ASN A 46 11.81 -15.07 -8.02
N LYS A 47 11.35 -15.91 -7.08
CA LYS A 47 10.01 -16.50 -7.10
C LYS A 47 9.04 -15.64 -6.30
N PHE A 48 8.01 -15.15 -6.96
CA PHE A 48 6.96 -14.30 -6.38
C PHE A 48 5.71 -15.13 -6.19
N ARG A 49 5.11 -15.04 -5.00
CA ARG A 49 3.87 -15.70 -4.65
C ARG A 49 2.91 -14.68 -4.06
N LEU A 50 1.73 -14.56 -4.64
CA LEU A 50 0.64 -13.78 -4.10
C LEU A 50 -0.48 -14.72 -3.66
N THR A 51 -0.90 -14.60 -2.40
CA THR A 51 -2.12 -15.23 -1.89
C THR A 51 -3.15 -14.14 -1.69
N ILE A 52 -4.28 -14.28 -2.36
CA ILE A 52 -5.38 -13.32 -2.36
C ILE A 52 -6.58 -13.97 -1.67
N ALA A 53 -7.01 -13.40 -0.55
CA ALA A 53 -8.34 -13.66 -0.01
C ALA A 53 -9.28 -12.60 -0.60
N LEU A 54 -10.32 -13.04 -1.28
CA LEU A 54 -11.25 -12.21 -2.04
C LEU A 54 -12.67 -12.66 -1.70
N ALA A 55 -13.43 -11.80 -1.04
CA ALA A 55 -14.85 -12.03 -0.84
C ALA A 55 -15.58 -11.98 -2.19
N PHE A 56 -16.34 -13.01 -2.53
CA PHE A 56 -17.27 -12.95 -3.64
C PHE A 56 -18.69 -12.61 -3.18
N VAL A 57 -19.43 -11.82 -3.94
CA VAL A 57 -20.80 -11.42 -3.64
C VAL A 57 -21.78 -12.44 -4.21
N GLY A 58 -22.46 -13.18 -3.32
CA GLY A 58 -23.28 -14.34 -3.65
C GLY A 58 -24.46 -14.07 -4.58
N LYS A 59 -25.00 -12.84 -4.60
CA LYS A 59 -26.12 -12.49 -5.52
C LYS A 59 -25.74 -12.61 -7.00
N TYR A 60 -24.44 -12.61 -7.32
CA TYR A 60 -23.92 -12.78 -8.67
C TYR A 60 -23.40 -14.20 -8.94
N ILE A 61 -23.60 -15.13 -8.02
CA ILE A 61 -23.12 -16.52 -8.13
C ILE A 61 -24.34 -17.45 -8.11
N LYS A 62 -24.45 -18.30 -9.12
CA LYS A 62 -25.59 -19.23 -9.29
C LYS A 62 -25.43 -20.48 -8.44
N ASP A 63 -24.23 -21.06 -8.45
CA ASP A 63 -23.88 -22.30 -7.77
C ASP A 63 -22.36 -22.38 -7.55
N ILE A 64 -21.91 -23.50 -6.98
CA ILE A 64 -20.49 -23.72 -6.68
C ILE A 64 -19.61 -23.76 -7.93
N GLU A 65 -20.15 -24.20 -9.07
CA GLU A 65 -19.39 -24.29 -10.31
C GLU A 65 -19.19 -22.91 -10.93
N ASP A 66 -20.24 -22.09 -10.92
CA ASP A 66 -20.18 -20.68 -11.30
C ASP A 66 -19.15 -19.91 -10.45
N TYR A 67 -19.10 -20.16 -9.13
CA TYR A 67 -18.07 -19.59 -8.25
C TYR A 67 -16.64 -19.94 -8.72
N PHE A 68 -16.35 -21.22 -8.95
CA PHE A 68 -15.01 -21.64 -9.37
C PHE A 68 -14.64 -21.15 -10.77
N GLN A 69 -15.60 -21.07 -11.70
CA GLN A 69 -15.38 -20.50 -13.03
C GLN A 69 -15.02 -19.01 -12.94
N LYS A 70 -15.81 -18.23 -12.20
CA LYS A 70 -15.54 -16.80 -11.97
C LYS A 70 -14.22 -16.57 -11.26
N LYS A 71 -13.91 -17.35 -10.21
CA LYS A 71 -12.62 -17.33 -9.52
C LYS A 71 -11.44 -17.56 -10.47
N GLU A 72 -11.56 -18.49 -11.42
CA GLU A 72 -10.53 -18.77 -12.42
C GLU A 72 -10.39 -17.63 -13.46
N GLU A 73 -11.48 -16.98 -13.84
CA GLU A 73 -11.44 -15.78 -14.70
C GLU A 73 -10.75 -14.60 -14.03
N VAL A 74 -11.11 -14.33 -12.77
CA VAL A 74 -10.48 -13.29 -11.94
C VAL A 74 -9.01 -13.60 -11.73
N HIS A 75 -8.65 -14.86 -11.46
CA HIS A 75 -7.25 -15.32 -11.34
C HIS A 75 -6.43 -14.97 -12.56
N ARG A 76 -6.90 -15.31 -13.77
CA ARG A 76 -6.19 -15.02 -15.02
C ARG A 76 -5.97 -13.52 -15.21
N LYS A 77 -6.97 -12.70 -14.90
CA LYS A 77 -6.90 -11.24 -15.05
C LYS A 77 -5.93 -10.60 -14.07
N VAL A 78 -6.04 -10.92 -12.77
CA VAL A 78 -5.13 -10.35 -11.77
C VAL A 78 -3.70 -10.83 -11.99
N LYS A 79 -3.49 -12.10 -12.34
CA LYS A 79 -2.17 -12.64 -12.67
C LYS A 79 -1.53 -11.85 -13.81
N LYS A 80 -2.25 -11.69 -14.93
CA LYS A 80 -1.78 -10.90 -16.07
C LYS A 80 -1.41 -9.47 -15.64
N ARG A 81 -2.29 -8.80 -14.89
CA ARG A 81 -2.09 -7.41 -14.47
C ARG A 81 -0.86 -7.24 -13.58
N VAL A 82 -0.62 -8.15 -12.64
CA VAL A 82 0.55 -8.07 -11.75
C VAL A 82 1.85 -8.39 -12.48
N GLU A 83 1.85 -9.37 -13.38
CA GLU A 83 3.02 -9.73 -14.18
C GLU A 83 3.42 -8.58 -15.11
N GLU A 84 2.45 -7.91 -15.74
CA GLU A 84 2.68 -6.69 -16.53
C GLU A 84 3.22 -5.54 -15.67
N ALA A 85 2.72 -5.37 -14.44
CA ALA A 85 3.15 -4.30 -13.55
C ALA A 85 4.62 -4.44 -13.10
N VAL A 86 5.13 -5.67 -12.95
CA VAL A 86 6.46 -5.94 -12.39
C VAL A 86 7.45 -6.55 -13.37
N GLY A 87 7.00 -6.95 -14.57
CA GLY A 87 7.83 -7.56 -15.61
C GLY A 87 8.43 -8.91 -15.23
N LYS A 88 7.74 -9.68 -14.37
CA LYS A 88 8.21 -10.98 -13.86
C LYS A 88 7.03 -11.93 -13.70
N GLU A 89 7.30 -13.23 -13.76
CA GLU A 89 6.31 -14.26 -13.45
C GLU A 89 5.89 -14.20 -11.97
N VAL A 90 4.60 -14.31 -11.72
CA VAL A 90 4.01 -14.28 -10.38
C VAL A 90 3.05 -15.46 -10.21
N GLU A 91 3.31 -16.29 -9.21
CA GLU A 91 2.41 -17.36 -8.81
C GLU A 91 1.27 -16.74 -7.99
N VAL A 92 0.03 -16.85 -8.47
CA VAL A 92 -1.15 -16.28 -7.81
C VAL A 92 -2.05 -17.40 -7.31
N PHE A 93 -2.50 -17.26 -6.07
CA PHE A 93 -3.49 -18.13 -5.44
C PHE A 93 -4.66 -17.29 -4.95
N ILE A 94 -5.89 -17.69 -5.27
CA ILE A 94 -7.10 -17.03 -4.77
C ILE A 94 -7.84 -18.00 -3.84
N ASN A 95 -8.28 -17.52 -2.68
CA ASN A 95 -9.13 -18.24 -1.72
C ASN A 95 -8.67 -19.69 -1.50
N THR A 96 -7.45 -19.84 -0.96
CA THR A 96 -6.80 -21.16 -0.77
C THR A 96 -7.47 -22.03 0.29
N ALA A 97 -8.40 -21.46 1.07
CA ALA A 97 -9.20 -22.18 2.05
C ALA A 97 -10.46 -22.84 1.45
N ASP A 98 -10.77 -22.55 0.19
CA ASP A 98 -11.93 -23.15 -0.49
C ASP A 98 -11.77 -24.68 -0.63
N SER A 99 -12.87 -25.40 -0.50
CA SER A 99 -12.95 -26.84 -0.76
C SER A 99 -14.20 -27.16 -1.57
N ARG A 100 -13.99 -27.72 -2.76
CA ARG A 100 -15.06 -28.17 -3.65
C ARG A 100 -15.78 -29.40 -3.10
N GLU A 101 -15.04 -30.30 -2.45
CA GLU A 101 -15.59 -31.50 -1.80
C GLU A 101 -16.55 -31.13 -0.66
N ASN A 102 -16.18 -30.15 0.16
CA ASN A 102 -16.96 -29.73 1.32
C ASN A 102 -17.96 -28.60 1.01
N SER A 103 -18.03 -28.14 -0.25
CA SER A 103 -18.78 -26.96 -0.66
C SER A 103 -18.51 -25.73 0.22
N SER A 104 -17.26 -25.57 0.63
CA SER A 104 -16.79 -24.46 1.48
C SER A 104 -16.10 -23.44 0.57
N VAL A 105 -16.69 -22.25 0.43
CA VAL A 105 -16.23 -21.20 -0.48
C VAL A 105 -16.37 -19.82 0.18
N TYR A 106 -15.50 -18.87 -0.19
CA TYR A 106 -15.55 -17.51 0.35
C TYR A 106 -16.60 -16.64 -0.36
N ILE A 107 -17.87 -16.85 0.00
CA ILE A 107 -19.02 -16.07 -0.47
C ILE A 107 -19.57 -15.20 0.67
N THR A 108 -20.00 -13.99 0.31
CA THR A 108 -20.59 -12.98 1.19
C THR A 108 -21.86 -12.39 0.56
N VAL A 109 -22.73 -11.78 1.35
CA VAL A 109 -23.91 -11.04 0.88
C VAL A 109 -23.53 -9.62 0.45
N THR A 110 -22.64 -8.99 1.21
CA THR A 110 -22.31 -7.56 1.14
C THR A 110 -20.97 -7.27 0.48
N GLY A 111 -20.12 -8.26 0.25
CA GLY A 111 -18.77 -8.07 -0.26
C GLY A 111 -17.69 -7.91 0.81
N THR A 112 -18.02 -8.12 2.10
CA THR A 112 -17.06 -8.10 3.22
C THR A 112 -17.31 -9.18 4.26
N SER A 113 -16.24 -9.75 4.84
CA SER A 113 -16.34 -10.72 5.93
C SER A 113 -16.83 -10.12 7.24
N ALA A 114 -16.85 -8.79 7.37
CA ALA A 114 -17.42 -8.11 8.53
C ALA A 114 -18.89 -8.48 8.78
N GLU A 115 -19.61 -8.94 7.75
CA GLU A 115 -20.98 -9.42 7.89
C GLU A 115 -21.10 -10.76 8.66
N GLN A 116 -19.99 -11.50 8.79
CA GLN A 116 -19.92 -12.86 9.32
C GLN A 116 -19.04 -12.97 10.58
N GLY A 117 -18.83 -11.85 11.29
CA GLY A 117 -18.19 -11.84 12.61
C GLY A 117 -16.71 -11.47 12.64
N ASP A 118 -16.14 -11.07 11.50
CA ASP A 118 -14.81 -10.44 11.48
C ASP A 118 -14.89 -8.98 11.95
N ASP A 119 -13.99 -8.59 12.86
CA ASP A 119 -13.92 -7.24 13.42
C ASP A 119 -12.78 -6.40 12.82
N GLY A 120 -12.98 -5.09 12.76
CA GLY A 120 -11.99 -4.11 12.31
C GLY A 120 -11.61 -3.08 13.38
N GLN A 121 -10.35 -2.64 13.37
CA GLN A 121 -9.88 -1.55 14.26
C GLN A 121 -8.89 -0.62 13.55
N VAL A 122 -9.01 0.68 13.82
CA VAL A 122 -8.09 1.71 13.32
C VAL A 122 -6.65 1.37 13.70
N GLY A 123 -5.73 1.50 12.74
CA GLY A 123 -4.30 1.27 12.95
C GLY A 123 -3.83 -0.19 12.83
N ARG A 124 -4.75 -1.14 12.57
CA ARG A 124 -4.44 -2.58 12.43
C ARG A 124 -4.20 -3.04 10.99
N GLY A 125 -4.27 -2.14 10.01
CA GLY A 125 -4.05 -2.43 8.60
C GLY A 125 -2.79 -1.80 8.02
N ASN A 126 -2.89 -1.34 6.78
CA ASN A 126 -1.82 -0.71 6.02
C ASN A 126 -1.21 0.52 6.70
N ARG A 127 0.02 0.86 6.31
CA ARG A 127 0.64 2.16 6.61
C ARG A 127 0.19 3.20 5.57
N VAL A 128 0.63 4.45 5.70
CA VAL A 128 0.21 5.55 4.80
C VAL A 128 0.60 5.35 3.33
N ASN A 129 1.50 4.41 3.03
CA ASN A 129 1.88 4.02 1.67
C ASN A 129 0.99 2.91 1.08
N GLY A 130 -0.01 2.44 1.84
CA GLY A 130 -0.95 1.40 1.39
C GLY A 130 -0.47 -0.04 1.63
N LEU A 131 0.63 -0.25 2.37
CA LEU A 131 1.20 -1.59 2.56
C LEU A 131 1.57 -1.89 4.01
N ILE A 132 1.75 -3.19 4.31
CA ILE A 132 2.39 -3.70 5.53
C ILE A 132 3.67 -4.41 5.09
N THR A 133 4.82 -3.84 5.45
CA THR A 133 6.12 -4.22 4.88
C THR A 133 7.12 -4.55 5.98
N PRO A 134 7.12 -5.78 6.51
CA PRO A 134 7.97 -6.16 7.65
C PRO A 134 9.49 -6.07 7.38
N TYR A 135 9.90 -6.01 6.11
CA TYR A 135 11.29 -5.82 5.68
C TYR A 135 11.66 -4.34 5.44
N ARG A 136 10.75 -3.40 5.74
CA ARG A 136 10.98 -1.96 5.68
C ARG A 136 10.72 -1.35 7.06
N PRO A 137 11.32 -0.20 7.37
CA PRO A 137 10.96 0.54 8.58
C PRO A 137 9.50 1.02 8.48
N MET A 138 8.78 0.94 9.60
CA MET A 138 7.38 1.37 9.68
C MET A 138 7.13 2.16 10.94
N SER A 139 6.27 3.18 10.85
CA SER A 139 5.69 3.83 12.02
C SER A 139 4.45 3.05 12.49
N LEU A 140 4.34 2.87 13.81
CA LEU A 140 3.15 2.26 14.43
C LEU A 140 1.98 3.26 14.56
N GLU A 141 2.22 4.56 14.34
CA GLU A 141 1.18 5.59 14.40
C GLU A 141 0.09 5.33 13.36
N ALA A 142 -1.16 5.22 13.84
CA ALA A 142 -2.32 5.22 12.97
C ALA A 142 -2.56 6.63 12.41
N ALA A 143 -2.66 6.74 11.08
CA ALA A 143 -2.92 8.01 10.40
C ALA A 143 -4.43 8.28 10.20
N ALA A 144 -5.23 7.24 9.96
CA ALA A 144 -6.68 7.36 9.80
C ALA A 144 -7.34 7.94 11.05
N GLY A 145 -8.31 8.84 10.86
CA GLY A 145 -9.04 9.52 11.94
C GLY A 145 -8.27 10.64 12.67
N LYS A 146 -6.95 10.77 12.48
CA LYS A 146 -6.16 11.84 13.13
C LYS A 146 -6.31 13.18 12.41
N ASN A 147 -6.27 14.27 13.19
CA ASN A 147 -6.37 15.65 12.70
C ASN A 147 -5.23 15.96 11.71
N PRO A 148 -5.53 16.36 10.46
CA PRO A 148 -4.52 16.59 9.43
C PRO A 148 -3.68 17.86 9.63
N ILE A 149 -4.05 18.76 10.55
CA ILE A 149 -3.38 20.05 10.79
C ILE A 149 -2.32 19.92 11.89
N SER A 150 -2.65 19.25 13.00
CA SER A 150 -1.79 19.24 14.19
C SER A 150 -1.21 17.87 14.55
N HIS A 151 -1.77 16.77 14.05
CA HIS A 151 -1.32 15.45 14.45
C HIS A 151 -0.07 15.02 13.67
N ILE A 152 1.09 15.29 14.27
CA ILE A 152 2.43 14.94 13.77
C ILE A 152 2.55 13.52 13.22
N GLY A 153 1.95 12.51 13.86
CA GLY A 153 2.01 11.12 13.37
C GLY A 153 1.41 10.95 11.97
N LYS A 154 0.37 11.69 11.62
CA LYS A 154 -0.26 11.66 10.29
C LYS A 154 0.57 12.45 9.29
N ILE A 155 0.93 13.68 9.66
CA ILE A 155 1.64 14.64 8.81
C ILE A 155 3.03 14.11 8.47
N TYR A 156 3.81 13.69 9.46
CA TYR A 156 5.19 13.26 9.26
C TYR A 156 5.29 11.95 8.49
N ASN A 157 4.33 11.03 8.65
CA ASN A 157 4.31 9.83 7.82
C ASN A 157 4.05 10.19 6.34
N ARG A 158 3.17 11.17 6.06
CA ARG A 158 2.96 11.64 4.69
C ARG A 158 4.17 12.38 4.13
N VAL A 159 4.72 13.34 4.87
CA VAL A 159 5.89 14.11 4.42
C VAL A 159 7.12 13.23 4.24
N ALA A 160 7.37 12.26 5.13
CA ALA A 160 8.47 11.32 4.94
C ALA A 160 8.33 10.52 3.63
N ASN A 161 7.10 10.13 3.26
CA ASN A 161 6.87 9.48 1.96
C ASN A 161 7.10 10.45 0.78
N LEU A 162 6.65 11.70 0.88
CA LEU A 162 6.88 12.71 -0.15
C LEU A 162 8.37 12.98 -0.36
N ILE A 163 9.15 13.15 0.73
CA ILE A 163 10.60 13.36 0.66
C ILE A 163 11.26 12.16 -0.02
N ALA A 164 11.00 10.92 0.45
CA ALA A 164 11.63 9.74 -0.14
C ALA A 164 11.30 9.58 -1.64
N GLN A 165 10.03 9.82 -2.02
CA GLN A 165 9.59 9.78 -3.42
C GLN A 165 10.27 10.86 -4.28
N ARG A 166 10.34 12.10 -3.78
CA ARG A 166 11.00 13.20 -4.49
C ARG A 166 12.49 12.95 -4.64
N VAL A 167 13.17 12.48 -3.59
CA VAL A 167 14.61 12.16 -3.63
C VAL A 167 14.91 11.12 -4.72
N VAL A 168 14.16 10.02 -4.79
CA VAL A 168 14.35 9.00 -5.83
C VAL A 168 13.98 9.53 -7.23
N LYS A 169 12.96 10.37 -7.33
CA LYS A 169 12.47 10.89 -8.62
C LYS A 169 13.34 11.98 -9.22
N GLU A 170 13.89 12.86 -8.38
CA GLU A 170 14.59 14.09 -8.81
C GLU A 170 16.11 13.90 -8.86
N ILE A 171 16.65 12.86 -8.21
CA ILE A 171 18.09 12.56 -8.19
C ILE A 171 18.32 11.18 -8.83
N GLU A 172 18.71 11.19 -10.10
CA GLU A 172 18.85 9.97 -10.94
C GLU A 172 19.76 8.90 -10.31
N GLU A 173 20.75 9.32 -9.52
CA GLU A 173 21.71 8.41 -8.90
C GLU A 173 21.19 7.68 -7.66
N VAL A 174 20.04 8.10 -7.11
CA VAL A 174 19.44 7.46 -5.94
C VAL A 174 18.54 6.31 -6.38
N GLU A 175 18.88 5.10 -5.92
CA GLU A 175 18.08 3.90 -6.17
C GLU A 175 16.98 3.70 -5.13
N GLU A 176 17.27 4.01 -3.86
CA GLU A 176 16.33 3.89 -2.75
C GLU A 176 16.55 5.04 -1.76
N SER A 177 15.47 5.51 -1.13
CA SER A 177 15.50 6.51 -0.08
C SER A 177 14.57 6.11 1.06
N TYR A 178 15.01 6.36 2.29
CA TYR A 178 14.26 6.19 3.51
C TYR A 178 14.31 7.51 4.28
N CYS A 179 13.17 7.98 4.76
CA CYS A 179 13.05 9.21 5.53
C CYS A 179 12.44 8.93 6.90
N TYR A 180 13.07 9.49 7.93
CA TYR A 180 12.64 9.40 9.32
C TYR A 180 12.51 10.81 9.88
N ILE A 181 11.36 11.10 10.48
CA ILE A 181 11.10 12.41 11.09
C ILE A 181 10.59 12.21 12.51
N VAL A 182 11.23 12.86 13.47
CA VAL A 182 10.81 12.83 14.89
C VAL A 182 10.61 14.26 15.40
N SER A 183 9.45 14.48 16.00
CA SER A 183 9.01 15.79 16.53
C SER A 183 9.44 15.97 17.98
N GLN A 184 9.36 17.20 18.47
CA GLN A 184 9.29 17.49 19.91
C GLN A 184 7.91 18.08 20.22
N ILE A 185 7.28 17.63 21.30
CA ILE A 185 6.00 18.21 21.75
C ILE A 185 6.22 19.71 22.04
N GLY A 186 5.34 20.56 21.53
CA GLY A 186 5.39 22.01 21.70
C GLY A 186 6.27 22.77 20.69
N LYS A 187 6.91 22.08 19.74
CA LYS A 187 7.62 22.72 18.62
C LYS A 187 6.73 22.82 17.37
N PRO A 188 6.96 23.81 16.49
CA PRO A 188 6.32 23.85 15.17
C PRO A 188 6.50 22.55 14.41
N ILE A 189 5.48 22.13 13.65
CA ILE A 189 5.51 20.86 12.92
C ILE A 189 6.63 20.81 11.86
N ASN A 190 7.02 21.95 11.30
CA ASN A 190 8.10 22.08 10.34
C ASN A 190 9.49 22.23 11.00
N GLU A 191 9.59 22.14 12.32
CA GLU A 191 10.84 22.15 13.09
C GLU A 191 11.01 20.83 13.86
N PRO A 192 11.24 19.70 13.16
CA PRO A 192 11.46 18.41 13.83
C PRO A 192 12.78 18.41 14.61
N GLN A 193 12.90 17.55 15.63
CA GLN A 193 14.19 17.35 16.32
C GLN A 193 15.24 16.77 15.39
N VAL A 194 14.82 15.80 14.57
CA VAL A 194 15.63 15.17 13.55
C VAL A 194 14.77 14.88 12.33
N LEU A 195 15.33 15.19 11.16
CA LEU A 195 14.91 14.69 9.87
C LEU A 195 16.13 13.96 9.28
N ASP A 196 16.06 12.63 9.24
CA ASP A 196 17.09 11.78 8.65
C ASP A 196 16.64 11.26 7.29
N VAL A 197 17.51 11.37 6.29
CA VAL A 197 17.30 10.77 4.97
C VAL A 197 18.46 9.86 4.66
N SER A 198 18.19 8.56 4.64
CA SER A 198 19.13 7.52 4.24
C SER A 198 18.92 7.19 2.76
N VAL A 199 19.98 7.15 1.96
CA VAL A 199 19.89 6.86 0.52
C VAL A 199 20.81 5.70 0.13
N ARG A 200 20.35 4.86 -0.81
CA ARG A 200 21.19 3.93 -1.55
C ARG A 200 21.50 4.54 -2.91
N SER A 201 22.78 4.66 -3.23
CA SER A 201 23.24 5.31 -4.46
C SER A 201 24.40 4.52 -5.07
N LYS A 202 24.56 4.65 -6.39
CA LYS A 202 25.74 4.15 -7.12
C LYS A 202 26.92 5.13 -7.09
N LYS A 203 26.71 6.38 -6.65
CA LYS A 203 27.72 7.44 -6.56
C LYS A 203 28.05 7.78 -5.11
N ASP A 204 29.11 8.56 -4.94
CA ASP A 204 29.50 9.14 -3.65
C ASP A 204 28.36 9.97 -3.03
N LEU A 205 28.07 9.71 -1.76
CA LEU A 205 26.99 10.35 -1.01
C LEU A 205 27.25 11.83 -0.75
N SER A 206 28.51 12.24 -0.65
CA SER A 206 28.89 13.64 -0.38
C SER A 206 28.38 14.61 -1.45
N MET A 207 28.30 14.15 -2.70
CA MET A 207 27.78 14.92 -3.83
C MET A 207 26.25 15.03 -3.82
N LEU A 208 25.56 14.07 -3.19
CA LEU A 208 24.10 14.00 -3.16
C LEU A 208 23.50 14.72 -1.96
N GLU A 209 24.26 14.85 -0.86
CA GLU A 209 23.79 15.46 0.38
C GLU A 209 23.16 16.86 0.18
N PRO A 210 23.75 17.80 -0.58
CA PRO A 210 23.15 19.12 -0.79
C PRO A 210 21.80 19.05 -1.53
N LEU A 211 21.67 18.13 -2.49
CA LEU A 211 20.44 17.93 -3.26
C LEU A 211 19.32 17.33 -2.39
N VAL A 212 19.66 16.31 -1.60
CA VAL A 212 18.72 15.67 -0.65
C VAL A 212 18.26 16.68 0.40
N LYS A 213 19.19 17.46 0.97
CA LYS A 213 18.87 18.52 1.95
C LYS A 213 17.93 19.58 1.35
N LYS A 214 18.15 19.97 0.10
CA LYS A 214 17.26 20.91 -0.60
C LYS A 214 15.83 20.38 -0.69
N ILE A 215 15.66 19.12 -1.12
CA ILE A 215 14.33 18.50 -1.21
C ILE A 215 13.66 18.42 0.17
N ALA A 216 14.40 17.97 1.20
CA ALA A 216 13.88 17.88 2.55
C ALA A 216 13.44 19.25 3.10
N GLN A 217 14.23 20.30 2.86
CA GLN A 217 13.92 21.66 3.28
C GLN A 217 12.66 22.20 2.60
N GLU A 218 12.51 21.99 1.28
CA GLU A 218 11.31 22.39 0.55
C GLU A 218 10.05 21.68 1.08
N GLU A 219 10.14 20.40 1.43
CA GLU A 219 9.01 19.66 2.01
C GLU A 219 8.71 20.08 3.45
N LEU A 220 9.72 20.49 4.25
CA LEU A 220 9.49 21.11 5.56
C LEU A 220 8.76 22.45 5.43
N GLU A 221 9.15 23.28 4.46
CA GLU A 221 8.50 24.58 4.19
C GLU A 221 7.04 24.42 3.72
N ARG A 222 6.76 23.38 2.94
CA ARG A 222 5.40 23.05 2.47
C ARG A 222 4.57 22.30 3.52
N MET A 223 5.20 21.76 4.57
CA MET A 223 4.52 20.94 5.58
C MET A 223 3.26 21.58 6.19
N PRO A 224 3.22 22.90 6.49
CA PRO A 224 2.03 23.56 7.00
C PRO A 224 0.82 23.52 6.06
N ASP A 225 1.00 23.23 4.77
CA ASP A 225 -0.08 23.14 3.78
C ASP A 225 -0.49 21.69 3.45
N VAL A 226 0.22 20.68 3.98
CA VAL A 226 -0.05 19.26 3.71
C VAL A 226 -1.46 18.83 4.09
N TRP A 227 -2.09 19.52 5.05
CA TRP A 227 -3.47 19.24 5.45
C TRP A 227 -4.47 19.41 4.29
N LYS A 228 -4.20 20.32 3.33
CA LYS A 228 -5.09 20.56 2.18
C LYS A 228 -5.23 19.29 1.34
N GLY A 229 -4.11 18.63 1.05
CA GLY A 229 -4.11 17.37 0.29
C GLY A 229 -4.82 16.22 1.01
N PHE A 230 -4.91 16.23 2.35
CA PHE A 230 -5.76 15.28 3.07
C PHE A 230 -7.26 15.61 2.94
N VAL A 231 -7.63 16.89 2.97
CA VAL A 231 -9.03 17.34 2.84
C VAL A 231 -9.55 17.15 1.42
N GLU A 232 -8.69 17.34 0.41
CA GLU A 232 -9.00 17.14 -1.01
C GLU A 232 -8.96 15.67 -1.44
N GLY A 233 -8.61 14.74 -0.53
CA GLY A 233 -8.53 13.31 -0.84
C GLY A 233 -7.32 12.90 -1.70
N LEU A 234 -6.35 13.79 -1.90
CA LEU A 234 -5.14 13.51 -2.67
C LEU A 234 -4.18 12.58 -1.92
N TYR A 235 -4.20 12.60 -0.59
CA TYR A 235 -3.27 11.87 0.26
C TYR A 235 -3.97 10.70 0.96
N PRO A 236 -3.74 9.44 0.52
CA PRO A 236 -4.25 8.28 1.24
C PRO A 236 -3.60 8.15 2.62
N VAL A 237 -4.30 7.48 3.53
CA VAL A 237 -3.86 7.28 4.93
C VAL A 237 -3.73 5.80 5.32
N ALA A 238 -4.13 4.90 4.42
CA ALA A 238 -4.03 3.45 4.48
C ALA A 238 -4.34 2.87 3.08
#